data_AF-A0A7X2PUD5-F1
#
_entry.id   AF-A0A7X2PUD5-F1
#
_cell.length_a   1.000
_cell.length_b   1.000
_cell.length_c   1.000
_cell.angle_alpha   90.00
_cell.angle_beta   90.00
_cell.angle_gamma   90.00
#
_symmetry.space_group_name_H-M   'P 1'
#
loop_
_entity.id
_entity.type
_entity.pdbx_description
1 polymer ?
#
loop_
_entity_poly.entity_id
_entity_poly.type
_entity_poly.pdbx_seq_one_letter_code
_entity_poly.pdbx_strand_id
1 'polypeptide(L)'
;MARKMIAMVRLIDTSFPSSAGVFPEGYHEVDCSTCHRGSVKPETKAPQKFYNRANSMGAPPPPQNPGVSLKVLPVETRVHGAESLMGEFRDALNVDCGYCHGGDRPLQVDVNPRKDIARKMILLVRQINSKFPETGVFPVGNQAVTCYTCHRGDPHPVSLSNLRYDPPAPKQ
;
A
#
# COMPACT_ATOMS: atom_id res chain seq x y z
N MET A 1 0.11 0.05 -24.34
CA MET A 1 -0.25 0.12 -22.91
C MET A 1 -0.58 -1.23 -22.29
N ALA A 2 -1.57 -1.99 -22.76
CA ALA A 2 -1.96 -3.28 -22.14
C ALA A 2 -0.80 -4.27 -21.91
N ARG A 3 0.12 -4.45 -22.87
CA ARG A 3 1.32 -5.30 -22.67
C ARG A 3 2.23 -4.83 -21.53
N LYS A 4 2.39 -3.51 -21.35
CA LYS A 4 3.12 -2.92 -20.22
C LYS A 4 2.39 -3.20 -18.90
N MET A 5 1.06 -3.13 -18.88
CA MET A 5 0.24 -3.46 -17.70
C MET A 5 0.36 -4.93 -17.30
N ILE A 6 0.34 -5.86 -18.26
CA ILE A 6 0.53 -7.30 -17.98
C ILE A 6 1.93 -7.55 -17.41
N ALA A 7 2.97 -6.90 -17.95
CA ALA A 7 4.32 -7.01 -17.42
C ALA A 7 4.43 -6.45 -15.99
N MET A 8 3.70 -5.38 -15.69
CA MET A 8 3.62 -4.81 -14.34
C MET A 8 2.95 -5.76 -13.35
N VAL A 9 1.82 -6.38 -13.71
CA VAL A 9 1.14 -7.38 -12.86
C VAL A 9 2.08 -8.54 -12.53
N ARG A 10 2.74 -9.11 -13.55
CA ARG A 10 3.70 -10.21 -13.34
C ARG A 10 4.87 -9.84 -12.43
N LEU A 11 5.34 -8.60 -12.49
CA LEU A 11 6.37 -8.10 -11.58
C LEU A 11 5.86 -8.07 -10.13
N ILE A 12 4.62 -7.62 -9.93
CA ILE A 12 3.98 -7.53 -8.61
C ILE A 12 3.82 -8.92 -8.00
N ASP A 13 3.33 -9.90 -8.75
CA ASP A 13 3.09 -11.26 -8.24
C ASP A 13 4.39 -11.93 -7.78
N THR A 14 5.51 -11.69 -8.47
CA THR A 14 6.82 -12.22 -8.03
C THR A 14 7.32 -11.58 -6.74
N SER A 15 6.81 -10.40 -6.37
CA SER A 15 7.15 -9.71 -5.13
C SER A 15 6.33 -10.22 -3.93
N PHE A 16 5.19 -10.88 -4.18
CA PHE A 16 4.33 -11.51 -3.19
C PHE A 16 3.86 -12.89 -3.67
N PRO A 17 4.61 -13.98 -3.38
CA PRO A 17 4.11 -15.31 -3.66
C PRO A 17 2.85 -15.55 -2.82
N SER A 18 1.71 -15.49 -3.50
CA SER A 18 0.35 -15.73 -3.01
C SER A 18 0.13 -17.15 -2.46
N SER A 19 1.14 -18.02 -2.58
CA SER A 19 1.08 -19.44 -2.23
C SER A 19 1.92 -19.85 -1.03
N ALA A 20 2.70 -18.96 -0.39
CA ALA A 20 3.66 -19.35 0.65
C ALA A 20 3.69 -18.46 1.93
N GLY A 21 2.71 -17.57 2.11
CA GLY A 21 2.69 -16.59 3.21
C GLY A 21 1.89 -17.01 4.46
N VAL A 22 2.24 -16.44 5.63
CA VAL A 22 1.64 -16.61 6.97
C VAL A 22 0.19 -16.05 7.08
N PHE A 23 -0.46 -15.76 5.95
CA PHE A 23 -1.79 -15.16 5.93
C PHE A 23 -2.87 -16.23 5.70
N PRO A 24 -3.90 -16.31 6.55
CA PRO A 24 -4.84 -17.44 6.59
C PRO A 24 -5.86 -17.50 5.44
N GLU A 25 -5.82 -16.58 4.47
CA GLU A 25 -6.92 -16.35 3.50
C GLU A 25 -6.58 -16.69 2.03
N GLY A 26 -5.47 -17.38 1.76
CA GLY A 26 -5.17 -17.89 0.41
C GLY A 26 -4.67 -16.84 -0.59
N TYR A 27 -4.84 -17.13 -1.89
CA TYR A 27 -4.12 -16.49 -3.00
C TYR A 27 -4.41 -14.97 -3.13
N HIS A 28 -3.43 -14.12 -2.77
CA HIS A 28 -3.52 -12.66 -2.93
C HIS A 28 -2.87 -12.19 -4.25
N GLU A 29 -3.44 -12.57 -5.40
CA GLU A 29 -2.97 -12.10 -6.71
C GLU A 29 -3.47 -10.68 -6.98
N VAL A 30 -2.60 -9.82 -7.53
CA VAL A 30 -2.99 -8.47 -7.97
C VAL A 30 -3.34 -8.55 -9.45
N ASP A 31 -4.52 -8.10 -9.82
CA ASP A 31 -4.97 -8.12 -11.21
C ASP A 31 -5.32 -6.72 -11.73
N CYS A 32 -5.76 -6.66 -12.98
CA CYS A 32 -6.24 -5.41 -13.58
C CYS A 32 -7.33 -4.74 -12.74
N SER A 33 -8.25 -5.53 -12.16
CA SER A 33 -9.38 -5.00 -11.39
C SER A 33 -8.96 -4.40 -10.05
N THR A 34 -7.86 -4.88 -9.45
CA THR A 34 -7.30 -4.35 -8.21
C THR A 34 -6.97 -2.86 -8.34
N CYS A 35 -6.35 -2.46 -9.45
CA CYS A 35 -5.99 -1.06 -9.71
C CYS A 35 -7.11 -0.29 -10.42
N HIS A 36 -7.67 -0.86 -11.49
CA HIS A 36 -8.54 -0.11 -12.41
C HIS A 36 -9.98 -0.04 -11.97
N ARG A 37 -10.54 -1.10 -11.37
CA ARG A 37 -11.95 -1.20 -10.95
C ARG A 37 -12.96 -0.66 -11.97
N GLY A 38 -12.75 -0.98 -13.26
CA GLY A 38 -13.61 -0.53 -14.36
C GLY A 38 -13.28 0.87 -14.90
N SER A 39 -12.36 1.60 -14.28
CA SER A 39 -11.84 2.88 -14.78
C SER A 39 -10.54 2.70 -15.57
N VAL A 40 -10.45 3.38 -16.71
CA VAL A 40 -9.19 3.47 -17.49
C VAL A 40 -8.11 4.27 -16.74
N LYS A 41 -8.51 5.09 -15.75
CA LYS A 41 -7.60 5.82 -14.84
C LYS A 41 -7.77 5.32 -13.40
N PRO A 42 -6.80 4.58 -12.84
CA PRO A 42 -6.83 4.18 -11.44
C PRO A 42 -6.89 5.39 -10.51
N GLU A 43 -7.58 5.25 -9.39
CA GLU A 43 -7.47 6.22 -8.30
C GLU A 43 -6.12 6.07 -7.60
N THR A 44 -5.50 7.19 -7.22
CA THR A 44 -4.18 7.21 -6.58
C THR A 44 -4.17 7.93 -5.24
N LYS A 45 -5.32 8.47 -4.81
CA LYS A 45 -5.47 9.19 -3.56
C LYS A 45 -6.76 8.78 -2.88
N ALA A 46 -6.69 8.57 -1.57
CA ALA A 46 -7.87 8.31 -0.76
C ALA A 46 -8.85 9.49 -0.84
N PRO A 47 -10.16 9.24 -1.05
CA PRO A 47 -11.17 10.29 -1.12
C PRO A 47 -11.44 10.91 0.25
N GLN A 48 -11.11 10.20 1.33
CA GLN A 48 -11.34 10.62 2.71
C GLN A 48 -10.10 10.38 3.56
N LYS A 49 -9.87 11.28 4.54
CA LYS A 49 -8.84 11.09 5.56
C LYS A 49 -9.37 10.18 6.65
N PHE A 50 -8.53 9.28 7.15
CA PHE A 50 -8.86 8.49 8.33
C PHE A 50 -8.81 9.38 9.57
N TYR A 51 -9.77 9.27 10.48
CA TYR A 51 -9.73 9.96 11.77
C TYR A 51 -9.93 8.93 12.89
N ASN A 52 -8.93 8.78 13.76
CA ASN A 52 -9.12 8.08 15.02
C ASN A 52 -9.70 9.05 16.06
N ARG A 53 -10.19 8.51 17.18
CA ARG A 53 -10.78 9.29 18.27
C ARG A 53 -9.89 10.44 18.74
N ALA A 54 -8.57 10.23 18.86
CA ALA A 54 -7.64 11.29 19.29
C ALA A 54 -7.58 12.45 18.28
N ASN A 55 -7.50 12.15 16.98
CA ASN A 55 -7.50 13.17 15.93
C ASN A 55 -8.85 13.88 15.82
N SER A 56 -9.97 13.16 15.99
CA SER A 56 -11.32 13.75 16.00
C SER A 56 -11.53 14.73 17.15
N MET A 57 -10.82 14.54 18.27
CA MET A 57 -10.84 15.42 19.43
C MET A 57 -9.82 16.57 19.33
N GLY A 58 -9.16 16.75 18.18
CA GLY A 58 -8.23 17.86 17.94
C GLY A 58 -6.87 17.71 18.64
N ALA A 59 -6.47 16.50 19.02
CA ALA A 59 -5.15 16.30 19.62
C ALA A 59 -4.04 16.70 18.61
N PRO A 60 -3.01 17.44 19.06
CA PRO A 60 -1.91 17.82 18.18
C PRO A 60 -1.18 16.56 17.68
N PRO A 61 -0.67 16.57 16.44
CA PRO A 61 0.12 15.46 15.93
C PRO A 61 1.38 15.26 16.79
N PRO A 62 1.89 14.02 16.92
CA PRO A 62 3.11 13.77 17.65
C PRO A 62 4.28 14.58 17.05
N PRO A 63 5.24 15.01 17.89
CA PRO A 63 6.35 15.84 17.46
C PRO A 63 7.16 15.16 16.35
N GLN A 64 7.59 15.95 15.37
CA GLN A 64 8.49 15.48 14.33
C GLN A 64 9.90 15.39 14.88
N ASN A 65 10.41 14.18 14.99
CA ASN A 65 11.83 13.96 15.26
C ASN A 65 12.51 13.56 13.95
N PRO A 66 13.41 14.38 13.39
CA PRO A 66 14.15 14.02 12.18
C PRO A 66 14.94 12.72 12.37
N GLY A 67 14.96 11.85 11.36
CA GLY A 67 15.94 10.77 11.26
C GLY A 67 15.69 9.49 12.07
N VAL A 68 14.64 9.37 12.88
CA VAL A 68 14.46 8.15 13.71
C VAL A 68 13.91 6.98 12.89
N SER A 69 14.80 6.05 12.50
CA SER A 69 14.51 4.78 11.82
C SER A 69 13.75 4.86 10.49
N LEU A 70 14.21 5.72 9.58
CA LEU A 70 13.62 5.90 8.26
C LEU A 70 13.90 4.74 7.28
N LYS A 71 14.98 3.98 7.49
CA LYS A 71 15.44 2.77 6.74
C LYS A 71 15.41 2.90 5.21
N VAL A 72 14.21 2.84 4.63
CA VAL A 72 13.97 2.94 3.18
C VAL A 72 13.54 4.35 2.74
N LEU A 73 13.33 5.28 3.68
CA LEU A 73 12.90 6.66 3.41
C LEU A 73 14.09 7.63 3.47
N PRO A 74 14.13 8.65 2.60
CA PRO A 74 15.08 9.75 2.72
C PRO A 74 14.99 10.46 4.08
N VAL A 75 16.12 11.00 4.56
CA VAL A 75 16.25 11.55 5.93
C VAL A 75 15.34 12.76 6.20
N GLU A 76 15.01 13.49 5.15
CA GLU A 76 14.18 14.69 5.13
C GLU A 76 12.68 14.38 4.98
N THR A 77 12.29 13.11 4.93
CA THR A 77 10.89 12.71 4.77
C THR A 77 10.03 13.18 5.94
N ARG A 78 8.98 13.95 5.65
CA ARG A 78 7.96 14.32 6.64
C ARG A 78 7.12 13.10 7.02
N VAL A 79 7.31 12.58 8.22
CA VAL A 79 6.69 11.32 8.66
C VAL A 79 5.43 11.48 9.51
N HIS A 80 5.22 12.56 10.27
CA HIS A 80 4.01 12.71 11.11
C HIS A 80 3.06 13.84 10.65
N GLY A 81 1.81 13.82 11.13
CA GLY A 81 0.79 14.83 10.81
C GLY A 81 -0.10 14.46 9.62
N ALA A 82 -1.12 15.27 9.38
CA ALA A 82 -2.19 14.94 8.42
C ALA A 82 -1.77 15.00 6.94
N GLU A 83 -0.66 15.66 6.62
CA GLU A 83 -0.10 15.80 5.27
C GLU A 83 1.31 15.20 5.23
N SER A 84 1.44 14.01 5.80
CA SER A 84 2.69 13.30 5.92
C SER A 84 2.59 11.93 5.31
N LEU A 85 3.74 11.28 5.12
CA LEU A 85 3.78 9.95 4.55
C LEU A 85 2.99 8.93 5.40
N MET A 86 3.06 8.99 6.74
CA MET A 86 2.27 8.09 7.57
C MET A 86 0.78 8.43 7.53
N GLY A 87 0.43 9.71 7.34
CA GLY A 87 -0.95 10.13 7.07
C GLY A 87 -1.48 9.52 5.78
N GLU A 88 -0.69 9.54 4.70
CA GLU A 88 -1.06 8.91 3.42
C GLU A 88 -1.24 7.41 3.55
N PHE A 89 -0.37 6.69 4.28
CA PHE A 89 -0.52 5.25 4.51
C PHE A 89 -1.78 4.93 5.30
N ARG A 90 -2.03 5.69 6.37
CA ARG A 90 -3.22 5.58 7.22
C ARG A 90 -4.50 5.77 6.41
N ASP A 91 -4.53 6.79 5.57
CA ASP A 91 -5.68 7.09 4.72
C ASP A 91 -5.84 6.04 3.59
N ALA A 92 -4.73 5.52 3.06
CA ALA A 92 -4.76 4.53 1.99
C ALA A 92 -5.22 3.13 2.44
N LEU A 93 -4.87 2.74 3.67
CA LEU A 93 -5.18 1.43 4.25
C LEU A 93 -6.37 1.47 5.23
N ASN A 94 -6.84 2.66 5.61
CA ASN A 94 -7.91 2.87 6.60
C ASN A 94 -7.62 2.24 7.98
N VAL A 95 -6.37 2.36 8.44
CA VAL A 95 -5.89 1.82 9.72
C VAL A 95 -5.34 2.94 10.59
N ASP A 96 -5.16 2.72 11.89
CA ASP A 96 -4.49 3.69 12.77
C ASP A 96 -2.97 3.46 12.86
N CYS A 97 -2.26 4.35 13.57
CA CYS A 97 -0.81 4.23 13.76
C CYS A 97 -0.43 2.95 14.52
N GLY A 98 -1.27 2.49 15.45
CA GLY A 98 -1.04 1.29 16.27
C GLY A 98 -1.09 -0.01 15.45
N TYR A 99 -1.74 0.02 14.29
CA TYR A 99 -1.75 -1.11 13.36
C TYR A 99 -0.34 -1.56 12.98
N CYS A 100 0.56 -0.60 12.73
CA CYS A 100 1.96 -0.83 12.35
C CYS A 100 2.96 -0.55 13.47
N HIS A 101 2.67 0.38 14.38
CA HIS A 101 3.57 0.78 15.46
C HIS A 101 3.14 0.19 16.80
N GLY A 102 4.09 -0.23 17.64
CA GLY A 102 3.88 -1.04 18.85
C GLY A 102 3.23 -0.34 20.05
N GLY A 103 2.19 0.48 19.83
CA GLY A 103 1.43 1.16 20.88
C GLY A 103 2.31 2.05 21.75
N ASP A 104 2.43 1.68 23.03
CA ASP A 104 3.18 2.42 24.06
C ASP A 104 4.71 2.43 23.85
N ARG A 105 5.21 1.66 22.89
CA ARG A 105 6.63 1.67 22.53
C ARG A 105 6.94 2.84 21.59
N PRO A 106 8.17 3.38 21.63
CA PRO A 106 8.57 4.41 20.68
C PRO A 106 8.35 3.96 19.23
N LEU A 107 7.75 4.82 18.39
CA LEU A 107 7.30 4.49 17.02
C LEU A 107 8.43 3.96 16.12
N GLN A 108 9.68 4.37 16.41
CA GLN A 108 10.88 3.95 15.70
C GLN A 108 11.26 2.48 15.92
N VAL A 109 10.78 1.84 16.99
CA VAL A 109 11.14 0.45 17.30
C VAL A 109 10.46 -0.52 16.33
N ASP A 110 11.19 -1.54 15.91
CA ASP A 110 10.74 -2.57 14.96
C ASP A 110 10.25 -3.83 15.70
N VAL A 111 9.18 -3.68 16.48
CA VAL A 111 8.54 -4.81 17.19
C VAL A 111 7.42 -5.47 16.39
N ASN A 112 6.78 -4.74 15.49
CA ASN A 112 5.61 -5.23 14.75
C ASN A 112 6.04 -5.59 13.31
N PRO A 113 5.88 -6.86 12.87
CA PRO A 113 6.33 -7.33 11.55
C PRO A 113 5.61 -6.62 10.39
N ARG A 114 4.44 -6.03 10.62
CA ARG A 114 3.74 -5.23 9.59
C ARG A 114 4.57 -4.04 9.11
N LYS A 115 5.44 -3.50 9.96
CA LYS A 115 6.35 -2.41 9.58
C LYS A 115 7.37 -2.84 8.53
N ASP A 116 7.87 -4.08 8.60
CA ASP A 116 8.76 -4.64 7.57
C ASP A 116 8.03 -4.95 6.27
N ILE A 117 6.78 -5.41 6.36
CA ILE A 117 5.92 -5.58 5.18
C ILE A 117 5.68 -4.23 4.49
N ALA A 118 5.35 -3.19 5.25
CA ALA A 118 5.17 -1.83 4.72
C ALA A 118 6.42 -1.31 4.01
N ARG A 119 7.62 -1.61 4.54
CA ARG A 119 8.90 -1.28 3.87
C ARG A 119 9.05 -1.97 2.53
N LYS A 120 8.69 -3.26 2.44
CA LYS A 120 8.65 -3.99 1.16
C LYS A 120 7.66 -3.36 0.18
N MET A 121 6.49 -2.93 0.66
CA MET A 121 5.52 -2.20 -0.19
C MET A 121 6.09 -0.89 -0.73
N ILE A 122 6.79 -0.11 0.09
CA ILE A 122 7.43 1.15 -0.35
C ILE A 122 8.42 0.85 -1.49
N LEU A 123 9.24 -0.19 -1.35
CA LEU A 123 10.20 -0.58 -2.37
C LEU A 123 9.50 -1.08 -3.64
N LEU A 124 8.42 -1.85 -3.52
CA LEU A 124 7.63 -2.29 -4.67
C LEU A 124 7.04 -1.11 -5.43
N VAL A 125 6.37 -0.18 -4.75
CA VAL A 125 5.77 1.00 -5.39
C VAL A 125 6.84 1.81 -6.13
N ARG A 126 8.01 2.00 -5.53
CA ARG A 126 9.16 2.65 -6.19
C ARG A 126 9.63 1.86 -7.41
N GLN A 127 9.73 0.54 -7.31
CA GLN A 127 10.13 -0.32 -8.41
C GLN A 127 9.14 -0.25 -9.58
N ILE A 128 7.84 -0.28 -9.31
CA ILE A 128 6.78 -0.13 -10.31
C ILE A 128 6.93 1.21 -11.01
N ASN A 129 6.93 2.31 -10.24
CA ASN A 129 6.99 3.66 -10.80
C ASN A 129 8.30 3.92 -11.57
N SER A 130 9.40 3.27 -11.19
CA SER A 130 10.68 3.38 -11.89
C SER A 130 10.76 2.52 -13.15
N LYS A 131 10.20 1.31 -13.16
CA LYS A 131 10.23 0.39 -14.32
C LYS A 131 9.17 0.69 -15.36
N PHE A 132 8.07 1.32 -14.94
CA PHE A 132 6.96 1.68 -15.80
C PHE A 132 6.73 3.20 -15.77
N PRO A 133 7.75 4.03 -16.13
CA PRO A 133 7.53 5.45 -16.30
C PRO A 133 6.48 5.64 -17.41
N GLU A 134 5.62 6.64 -17.27
CA GLU A 134 4.57 7.00 -18.26
C GLU A 134 3.36 6.04 -18.34
N THR A 135 3.10 5.22 -17.33
CA THR A 135 1.78 4.55 -17.20
C THR A 135 0.66 5.48 -16.74
N GLY A 136 0.98 6.76 -16.49
CA GLY A 136 0.01 7.82 -16.33
C GLY A 136 -0.62 8.24 -17.64
N VAL A 137 -1.93 8.46 -17.62
CA VAL A 137 -2.76 8.44 -18.81
C VAL A 137 -2.53 9.63 -19.74
N PHE A 138 -2.48 9.31 -21.03
CA PHE A 138 -2.60 10.19 -22.19
C PHE A 138 -3.63 11.33 -22.01
N PRO A 139 -3.38 12.58 -22.47
CA PRO A 139 -2.13 13.07 -23.07
C PRO A 139 -1.23 13.86 -22.11
N VAL A 140 -1.57 14.00 -20.81
CA VAL A 140 -0.84 14.87 -19.88
C VAL A 140 -0.84 14.29 -18.46
N GLY A 141 0.21 13.57 -18.05
CA GLY A 141 0.45 13.33 -16.63
C GLY A 141 1.30 12.11 -16.25
N ASN A 142 2.22 12.33 -15.29
CA ASN A 142 2.96 11.30 -14.57
C ASN A 142 2.10 10.70 -13.44
N GLN A 143 1.07 9.92 -13.77
CA GLN A 143 0.32 9.22 -12.72
C GLN A 143 1.10 8.01 -12.22
N ALA A 144 1.59 8.13 -10.99
CA ALA A 144 2.32 7.10 -10.27
C ALA A 144 1.35 6.18 -9.52
N VAL A 145 1.70 4.90 -9.43
CA VAL A 145 1.07 3.95 -8.50
C VAL A 145 1.34 4.42 -7.07
N THR A 146 0.31 4.38 -6.22
CA THR A 146 0.40 4.69 -4.79
C THR A 146 -0.16 3.55 -3.96
N CYS A 147 -0.05 3.64 -2.63
CA CYS A 147 -0.66 2.68 -1.71
C CYS A 147 -2.17 2.56 -1.94
N TYR A 148 -2.85 3.69 -2.17
CA TYR A 148 -4.31 3.70 -2.36
C TYR A 148 -4.73 3.05 -3.69
N THR A 149 -3.88 3.03 -4.71
CA THR A 149 -4.18 2.38 -5.99
C THR A 149 -4.61 0.92 -5.85
N CYS A 150 -4.01 0.20 -4.90
CA CYS A 150 -4.36 -1.20 -4.63
C CYS A 150 -5.19 -1.36 -3.34
N HIS A 151 -4.79 -0.69 -2.24
CA HIS A 151 -5.39 -0.91 -0.93
C HIS A 151 -6.81 -0.34 -0.81
N ARG A 152 -7.07 0.82 -1.39
CA ARG A 152 -8.41 1.41 -1.46
C ARG A 152 -9.20 1.46 -0.14
N GLY A 153 -8.51 1.69 0.97
CA GLY A 153 -9.11 1.70 2.31
C GLY A 153 -9.23 0.33 2.97
N ASP A 154 -8.56 -0.69 2.44
CA ASP A 154 -8.40 -2.01 3.06
C ASP A 154 -6.91 -2.30 3.34
N PRO A 155 -6.56 -2.82 4.53
CA PRO A 155 -5.18 -3.24 4.81
C PRO A 155 -4.66 -4.32 3.86
N HIS A 156 -5.52 -5.08 3.18
CA HIS A 156 -5.16 -6.06 2.16
C HIS A 156 -5.87 -5.72 0.83
N PRO A 157 -5.16 -5.61 -0.30
CA PRO A 157 -5.78 -5.33 -1.59
C PRO A 157 -6.83 -6.39 -1.95
N VAL A 158 -8.03 -5.92 -2.31
CA VAL A 158 -9.13 -6.77 -2.77
C VAL A 158 -9.26 -6.66 -4.29
N SER A 159 -9.05 -7.76 -4.98
CA SER A 159 -9.42 -7.88 -6.39
C SER A 159 -10.86 -8.34 -6.53
N LEU A 160 -11.58 -7.77 -7.50
CA LEU A 160 -12.93 -8.22 -7.85
C LEU A 160 -12.92 -9.55 -8.60
N SER A 161 -11.82 -9.89 -9.27
CA SER A 161 -11.66 -11.15 -10.00
C SER A 161 -11.29 -12.32 -9.09
N ASN A 162 -10.90 -12.04 -7.84
CA ASN A 162 -10.48 -13.04 -6.85
C ASN A 162 -11.60 -13.42 -5.87
N LEU A 163 -12.87 -13.21 -6.25
CA LEU A 163 -14.01 -13.83 -5.57
C LEU A 163 -13.89 -15.36 -5.73
N ARG A 164 -13.13 -15.98 -4.81
CA ARG A 164 -12.86 -17.42 -4.65
C ARG A 164 -12.52 -18.18 -5.93
N TYR A 165 -11.22 -18.33 -6.20
CA TYR A 165 -10.76 -19.57 -6.82
C TYR A 165 -10.42 -20.54 -5.70
N ASP A 166 -11.31 -21.50 -5.44
CA ASP A 166 -10.94 -22.67 -4.64
C ASP A 166 -9.73 -23.34 -5.30
N PRO A 167 -8.77 -23.86 -4.53
CA PRO A 167 -7.63 -24.58 -5.10
C PRO A 167 -8.14 -25.70 -6.03
N PRO A 168 -7.47 -25.95 -7.17
CA PRO A 168 -7.90 -26.99 -8.09
C PRO A 168 -8.00 -28.32 -7.33
N ALA A 169 -9.15 -28.99 -7.45
CA ALA A 169 -9.36 -30.29 -6.84
C ALA A 169 -8.20 -31.23 -7.23
N PRO A 170 -7.68 -32.05 -6.29
CA PRO A 170 -6.65 -33.02 -6.62
C PRO A 170 -7.16 -33.88 -7.79
N LYS A 171 -6.30 -34.05 -8.80
CA LYS A 171 -6.59 -34.94 -9.93
C LYS A 171 -6.85 -36.34 -9.35
N GLN A 172 -8.04 -36.88 -9.64
CA GLN A 172 -8.37 -38.27 -9.36
C GLN A 172 -7.48 -39.21 -10.18
#